data_AF-A0A7J7GSX7-F1
#
_entry.id   AF-A0A7J7GSX7-F1
#
_cell.length_a   1.000
_cell.length_b   1.000
_cell.length_c   1.000
_cell.angle_alpha   90.00
_cell.angle_beta   90.00
_cell.angle_gamma   90.00
#
_symmetry.space_group_name_H-M   'P 1'
#
loop_
_entity.id
_entity.type
_entity.pdbx_description
1 polymer ?
#
loop_
_entity_poly.entity_id
_entity_poly.type
_entity_poly.pdbx_seq_one_letter_code
_entity_poly.pdbx_strand_id
1 'polypeptide(L)'
;MNMKLLIAVLIFFLFSAAADSCSDFMFPDNKVFTSCTNLSALNSFLYWSQNPSSTTLDMAYRHSHVPPSTWVAWGINPKPNKMVGTQAIIAYQKPDGNMAVYTSSVDSYATQLQKGNLSFPVSDLSALFSNDEIIIFATIQLPNNSSTINHVWQDGPITGNHLGIHDLSGRHLQSMGTLNLLSGRAFASRRSDSKTKLKISHGVLNTISWGIMMPIGLLVARYLKAVGPAADPLWFYLHIVVQLSGYIIGLAGGATGFLLLSKSSGIHHPCHLGIGIILFSLGLLQVSALLLRPSKDHKYRYLWNLFHHNTGYAVILLSFFNIWLGFSILKPAKEWMIAYGVVFGALILSAFLLEVWKKFARDRRTVRAHEEVNKSASTSPVNNV
;
A
#
# COMPACT_ATOMS: atom_id res chain seq x y z
N MET A 1 27.01 5.93 11.35
CA MET A 1 25.63 5.44 11.58
C MET A 1 25.74 3.97 11.97
N ASN A 2 25.42 3.64 13.22
CA ASN A 2 25.86 2.37 13.84
C ASN A 2 25.02 1.18 13.37
N MET A 3 25.71 0.15 12.87
CA MET A 3 25.18 -1.16 12.43
C MET A 3 24.25 -1.84 13.46
N LYS A 4 24.41 -1.50 14.75
CA LYS A 4 23.56 -1.97 15.86
C LYS A 4 22.11 -1.46 15.79
N LEU A 5 21.87 -0.27 15.22
CA LEU A 5 20.51 0.27 15.06
C LEU A 5 19.75 -0.45 13.95
N LEU A 6 20.46 -0.89 12.90
CA LEU A 6 19.88 -1.67 11.80
C LEU A 6 19.45 -3.07 12.29
N ILE A 7 20.27 -3.70 13.14
CA ILE A 7 20.00 -5.02 13.72
C ILE A 7 18.83 -4.95 14.73
N ALA A 8 18.73 -3.89 15.52
CA ALA A 8 17.60 -3.69 16.44
C ALA A 8 16.26 -3.51 15.70
N VAL A 9 16.26 -2.82 14.57
CA VAL A 9 15.07 -2.67 13.70
C VAL A 9 14.70 -4.02 13.05
N LEU A 10 15.69 -4.83 12.65
CA LEU A 10 15.48 -6.18 12.11
C LEU A 10 14.92 -7.17 13.15
N ILE A 11 15.30 -7.06 14.43
CA ILE A 11 14.80 -7.93 15.51
C ILE A 11 13.35 -7.57 15.89
N PHE A 12 12.94 -6.30 15.75
CA PHE A 12 11.56 -5.89 16.02
C PHE A 12 10.55 -6.45 15.00
N PHE A 13 11.00 -6.86 13.81
CA PHE A 13 10.18 -7.55 12.81
C PHE A 13 10.04 -9.06 13.04
N LEU A 14 10.66 -9.64 14.08
CA LEU A 14 10.64 -11.09 14.34
C LEU A 14 9.58 -11.52 15.36
N PHE A 15 8.82 -10.62 15.98
CA PHE A 15 7.63 -10.99 16.73
C PHE A 15 6.46 -11.23 15.77
N SER A 16 6.49 -12.38 15.09
CA SER A 16 5.27 -12.95 14.51
C SER A 16 4.41 -13.44 15.69
N ALA A 17 3.23 -12.84 15.88
CA ALA A 17 2.21 -13.42 16.73
C ALA A 17 2.00 -14.88 16.28
N ALA A 18 2.07 -15.82 17.22
CA ALA A 18 1.74 -17.21 16.94
C ALA A 18 0.32 -17.24 16.40
N ALA A 19 0.14 -17.71 15.15
CA ALA A 19 -1.17 -17.91 14.59
C ALA A 19 -1.75 -19.20 15.18
N ASP A 20 -2.94 -19.14 15.76
CA ASP A 20 -3.66 -20.33 16.19
C ASP A 20 -3.82 -21.30 15.00
N SER A 21 -3.46 -22.56 15.21
CA SER A 21 -3.68 -23.62 14.22
C SER A 21 -5.13 -24.10 14.32
N CYS A 22 -5.81 -24.28 13.19
CA CYS A 22 -7.15 -24.88 13.21
C CYS A 22 -7.18 -26.28 13.84
N SER A 23 -6.06 -27.01 13.84
CA SER A 23 -5.98 -28.36 14.40
C SER A 23 -6.26 -28.44 15.90
N ASP A 24 -6.08 -27.33 16.62
CA ASP A 24 -6.07 -27.34 18.09
C ASP A 24 -7.43 -26.94 18.68
N PHE A 25 -8.41 -26.63 17.80
CA PHE A 25 -9.73 -26.19 18.23
C PHE A 25 -10.67 -27.35 18.52
N MET A 26 -11.20 -27.36 19.75
CA MET A 26 -12.22 -28.31 20.19
C MET A 26 -13.60 -27.69 20.07
N PHE A 27 -14.48 -28.29 19.28
CA PHE A 27 -15.86 -27.83 19.16
C PHE A 27 -16.70 -28.26 20.37
N PRO A 28 -17.75 -27.48 20.70
CA PRO A 28 -18.82 -27.92 21.60
C PRO A 28 -19.43 -29.25 21.16
N ASP A 29 -20.01 -29.98 22.13
CA ASP A 29 -20.71 -31.26 21.93
C ASP A 29 -19.86 -32.37 21.27
N ASN A 30 -18.53 -32.28 21.39
CA ASN A 30 -17.58 -33.22 20.79
C ASN A 30 -17.75 -33.37 19.27
N LYS A 31 -18.20 -32.31 18.57
CA LYS A 31 -18.28 -32.32 17.11
C LYS A 31 -16.87 -32.38 16.50
N VAL A 32 -16.62 -33.32 15.61
CA VAL A 32 -15.30 -33.53 14.99
C VAL A 32 -15.40 -33.36 13.48
N PHE A 33 -14.43 -32.62 12.91
CA PHE A 33 -14.27 -32.47 11.46
C PHE A 33 -12.98 -33.17 11.00
N THR A 34 -13.02 -33.85 9.87
CA THR A 34 -11.86 -34.60 9.35
C THR A 34 -10.77 -33.69 8.78
N SER A 35 -11.15 -32.49 8.34
CA SER A 35 -10.27 -31.55 7.65
C SER A 35 -10.48 -30.14 8.19
N CYS A 36 -9.41 -29.35 8.21
CA CYS A 36 -9.48 -27.93 8.54
C CYS A 36 -8.43 -27.11 7.78
N THR A 37 -8.64 -25.80 7.70
CA THR A 37 -7.68 -24.87 7.12
C THR A 37 -7.77 -23.48 7.74
N ASN A 38 -6.61 -22.83 7.91
CA ASN A 38 -6.50 -21.44 8.30
C ASN A 38 -6.71 -20.56 7.07
N LEU A 39 -7.64 -19.61 7.13
CA LEU A 39 -7.89 -18.69 6.02
C LEU A 39 -6.91 -17.52 6.07
N SER A 40 -6.61 -16.95 4.89
CA SER A 40 -5.53 -15.96 4.73
C SER A 40 -5.81 -14.60 5.37
N ALA A 41 -7.06 -14.33 5.75
CA ALA A 41 -7.53 -13.04 6.23
C ALA A 41 -8.55 -13.22 7.36
N LEU A 42 -8.74 -12.15 8.13
CA LEU A 42 -9.78 -12.01 9.16
C LEU A 42 -9.77 -13.03 10.32
N ASN A 43 -8.63 -13.68 10.63
CA ASN A 43 -8.52 -14.65 11.74
C ASN A 43 -9.66 -15.70 11.69
N SER A 44 -9.85 -16.22 10.48
CA SER A 44 -10.96 -17.09 10.12
C SER A 44 -10.46 -18.48 9.77
N PHE A 45 -11.30 -19.47 10.04
CA PHE A 45 -10.97 -20.89 9.95
C PHE A 45 -12.13 -21.64 9.35
N LEU A 46 -11.84 -22.63 8.52
CA LEU A 46 -12.85 -23.51 7.94
C LEU A 46 -12.54 -24.96 8.29
N TYR A 47 -13.58 -25.68 8.69
CA TYR A 47 -13.54 -27.09 9.07
C TYR A 47 -14.59 -27.82 8.27
N TRP A 48 -14.30 -29.03 7.84
CA TRP A 48 -15.28 -29.84 7.12
C TRP A 48 -15.02 -31.34 7.19
N SER A 49 -16.10 -32.08 6.98
CA SER A 49 -16.12 -33.52 6.75
C SER A 49 -16.93 -33.79 5.49
N GLN A 50 -16.38 -34.57 4.56
CA GLN A 50 -17.13 -35.05 3.41
C GLN A 50 -17.73 -36.40 3.73
N ASN A 51 -19.03 -36.54 3.52
CA ASN A 51 -19.65 -37.85 3.55
C ASN A 51 -19.48 -38.51 2.16
N PRO A 52 -18.72 -39.62 2.04
CA PRO A 52 -18.43 -40.27 0.76
C PRO A 52 -19.69 -40.73 0.01
N SER A 53 -20.80 -40.92 0.73
CA SER A 53 -22.02 -41.52 0.20
C SER A 53 -23.10 -40.52 -0.22
N SER A 54 -23.02 -39.24 0.18
CA SER A 54 -24.16 -38.29 0.05
C SER A 54 -23.88 -36.98 -0.70
N THR A 55 -22.69 -36.78 -1.28
CA THR A 55 -22.26 -35.50 -1.91
C THR A 55 -22.44 -34.24 -1.03
N THR A 56 -22.69 -34.45 0.27
CA THR A 56 -22.83 -33.41 1.27
C THR A 56 -21.51 -33.14 1.98
N LEU A 57 -21.34 -31.87 2.35
CA LEU A 57 -20.22 -31.34 3.10
C LEU A 57 -20.76 -30.80 4.42
N ASP A 58 -20.42 -31.47 5.52
CA ASP A 58 -20.65 -30.91 6.85
C ASP A 58 -19.52 -29.94 7.13
N MET A 59 -19.84 -28.71 7.52
CA MET A 59 -18.85 -27.67 7.72
C MET A 59 -19.06 -26.85 8.99
N ALA A 60 -17.96 -26.27 9.47
CA ALA A 60 -17.95 -25.17 10.41
C ALA A 60 -17.05 -24.04 9.93
N TYR A 61 -17.54 -22.81 9.94
CA TYR A 61 -16.74 -21.61 9.73
C TYR A 61 -16.62 -20.86 11.06
N ARG A 62 -15.40 -20.71 11.55
CA ARG A 62 -15.10 -20.00 12.81
C ARG A 62 -14.41 -18.68 12.48
N HIS A 63 -14.90 -17.61 13.06
CA HIS A 63 -14.27 -16.30 13.03
C HIS A 63 -14.02 -15.84 14.46
N SER A 64 -12.74 -15.66 14.80
CA SER A 64 -12.29 -15.22 16.12
C SER A 64 -12.16 -13.71 16.22
N HIS A 65 -12.10 -13.18 17.45
CA HIS A 65 -11.94 -11.75 17.74
C HIS A 65 -13.05 -10.88 17.14
N VAL A 66 -14.28 -11.38 17.19
CA VAL A 66 -15.49 -10.75 16.67
C VAL A 66 -16.12 -9.90 17.77
N PRO A 67 -16.14 -8.56 17.64
CA PRO A 67 -16.80 -7.70 18.61
C PRO A 67 -18.31 -7.98 18.70
N PRO A 68 -18.95 -7.63 19.84
CA PRO A 68 -20.40 -7.55 19.91
C PRO A 68 -20.94 -6.63 18.80
N SER A 69 -22.11 -6.97 18.25
CA SER A 69 -22.74 -6.23 17.13
C SER A 69 -21.99 -6.32 15.79
N THR A 70 -21.29 -7.42 15.54
CA THR A 70 -20.70 -7.75 14.24
C THR A 70 -21.43 -8.94 13.62
N TRP A 71 -21.68 -8.86 12.32
CA TRP A 71 -22.12 -10.00 11.53
C TRP A 71 -20.94 -10.67 10.86
N VAL A 72 -21.03 -11.98 10.66
CA VAL A 72 -20.03 -12.76 9.94
C VAL A 72 -20.70 -13.57 8.86
N ALA A 73 -19.99 -13.82 7.78
CA ALA A 73 -20.48 -14.60 6.66
C ALA A 73 -19.38 -15.44 6.03
N TRP A 74 -19.78 -16.61 5.56
CA TRP A 74 -19.00 -17.46 4.68
C TRP A 74 -19.88 -17.92 3.52
N GLY A 75 -19.34 -17.96 2.31
CA GLY A 75 -20.13 -18.35 1.14
C GLY A 75 -19.31 -18.92 0.00
N ILE A 76 -20.00 -19.63 -0.89
CA ILE A 76 -19.44 -20.18 -2.12
C ILE A 76 -19.75 -19.23 -3.27
N ASN A 77 -18.74 -18.90 -4.08
CA ASN A 77 -18.94 -18.15 -5.32
C ASN A 77 -18.64 -19.06 -6.53
N PRO A 78 -19.60 -19.28 -7.46
CA PRO A 78 -19.32 -20.01 -8.69
C PRO A 78 -18.23 -19.35 -9.56
N LYS A 79 -18.02 -18.04 -9.42
CA LYS A 79 -16.99 -17.27 -10.12
C LYS A 79 -15.81 -16.97 -9.18
N PRO A 80 -14.56 -17.20 -9.60
CA PRO A 80 -13.40 -16.91 -8.76
C PRO A 80 -13.21 -15.39 -8.57
N ASN A 81 -12.64 -15.02 -7.42
CA ASN A 81 -12.12 -13.68 -7.11
C ASN A 81 -13.14 -12.54 -7.19
N LYS A 82 -14.41 -12.79 -6.83
CA LYS A 82 -15.46 -11.76 -6.81
C LYS A 82 -16.36 -11.92 -5.60
N MET A 83 -16.90 -10.81 -5.13
CA MET A 83 -17.97 -10.78 -4.13
C MET A 83 -19.33 -11.05 -4.78
N VAL A 84 -19.63 -10.39 -5.90
CA VAL A 84 -20.90 -10.54 -6.61
C VAL A 84 -21.05 -11.98 -7.16
N GLY A 85 -22.20 -12.58 -6.93
CA GLY A 85 -22.53 -13.98 -7.21
C GLY A 85 -22.24 -14.93 -6.04
N THR A 86 -21.82 -14.42 -4.88
CA THR A 86 -21.58 -15.26 -3.69
C THR A 86 -22.91 -15.71 -3.11
N GLN A 87 -22.97 -16.99 -2.74
CA GLN A 87 -24.10 -17.62 -2.08
C GLN A 87 -23.66 -17.92 -0.64
N ALA A 88 -24.10 -17.08 0.28
CA ALA A 88 -23.54 -16.95 1.61
C ALA A 88 -24.45 -17.50 2.70
N ILE A 89 -23.82 -17.94 3.79
CA ILE A 89 -24.43 -18.19 5.08
C ILE A 89 -23.96 -17.09 6.00
N ILE A 90 -24.90 -16.48 6.71
CA ILE A 90 -24.68 -15.28 7.53
C ILE A 90 -25.09 -15.62 8.95
N ALA A 91 -24.30 -15.15 9.91
CA ALA A 91 -24.65 -15.24 11.32
C ALA A 91 -24.31 -13.97 12.08
N TYR A 92 -25.12 -13.68 13.10
CA TYR A 92 -24.87 -12.62 14.07
C TYR A 92 -25.68 -12.86 15.34
N GLN A 93 -25.23 -12.28 16.45
CA GLN A 93 -26.00 -12.28 17.69
C GLN A 93 -27.06 -11.17 17.66
N LYS A 94 -28.31 -11.54 17.88
CA LYS A 94 -29.42 -10.58 18.03
C LYS A 94 -29.38 -9.91 19.41
N PRO A 95 -30.08 -8.78 19.60
CA PRO A 95 -30.15 -8.10 20.89
C PRO A 95 -30.72 -8.96 22.05
N ASP A 96 -31.49 -10.00 21.74
CA ASP A 96 -32.02 -10.96 22.73
C ASP A 96 -31.00 -12.02 23.16
N GLY A 97 -29.76 -11.95 22.67
CA GLY A 97 -28.67 -12.89 22.93
C GLY A 97 -28.69 -14.13 22.04
N ASN A 98 -29.78 -14.40 21.32
CA ASN A 98 -29.90 -15.55 20.42
C ASN A 98 -29.16 -15.30 19.10
N MET A 99 -28.64 -16.37 18.50
CA MET A 99 -28.02 -16.31 17.19
C MET A 99 -29.07 -16.26 16.08
N ALA A 100 -28.91 -15.31 15.15
CA ALA A 100 -29.52 -15.38 13.84
C ALA A 100 -28.56 -16.12 12.90
N VAL A 101 -29.08 -17.08 12.12
CA VAL A 101 -28.34 -17.77 11.06
C VAL A 101 -29.26 -18.02 9.88
N TYR A 102 -28.83 -17.68 8.67
CA TYR A 102 -29.60 -17.88 7.45
C TYR A 102 -28.74 -17.75 6.19
N THR A 103 -29.31 -18.13 5.06
CA THR A 103 -28.69 -18.03 3.73
C THR A 103 -29.07 -16.73 3.02
N SER A 104 -28.17 -16.21 2.18
CA SER A 104 -28.37 -15.01 1.38
C SER A 104 -27.61 -15.07 0.05
N SER A 105 -28.25 -14.63 -1.03
CA SER A 105 -27.60 -14.44 -2.33
C SER A 105 -27.04 -13.01 -2.45
N VAL A 106 -25.78 -12.88 -2.84
CA VAL A 106 -25.07 -11.61 -2.99
C VAL A 106 -24.93 -11.26 -4.46
N ASP A 107 -25.99 -10.74 -5.06
CA ASP A 107 -26.05 -10.48 -6.50
C ASP A 107 -25.60 -9.08 -6.92
N SER A 108 -25.33 -8.19 -5.96
CA SER A 108 -24.80 -6.85 -6.23
C SER A 108 -24.00 -6.29 -5.05
N TYR A 109 -23.24 -5.22 -5.29
CA TYR A 109 -22.57 -4.45 -4.24
C TYR A 109 -23.54 -3.66 -3.35
N ALA A 110 -24.81 -3.53 -3.75
CA ALA A 110 -25.87 -2.87 -2.98
C ALA A 110 -26.66 -3.87 -2.11
N THR A 111 -26.16 -5.10 -1.93
CA THR A 111 -26.81 -6.10 -1.10
C THR A 111 -27.04 -5.60 0.33
N GLN A 112 -28.20 -5.95 0.89
CA GLN A 112 -28.51 -5.78 2.31
C GLN A 112 -28.46 -7.12 3.06
N LEU A 113 -27.86 -8.15 2.44
CA LEU A 113 -27.74 -9.48 3.02
C LEU A 113 -29.11 -10.07 3.43
N GLN A 114 -30.10 -9.86 2.57
CA GLN A 114 -31.47 -10.31 2.80
C GLN A 114 -31.54 -11.84 2.78
N LYS A 115 -32.36 -12.40 3.67
CA LYS A 115 -32.60 -13.84 3.73
C LYS A 115 -33.18 -14.32 2.41
N GLY A 116 -32.60 -15.38 1.85
CA GLY A 116 -33.02 -15.96 0.59
C GLY A 116 -32.46 -17.36 0.37
N ASN A 117 -33.00 -18.07 -0.61
CA ASN A 117 -32.55 -19.42 -0.94
C ASN A 117 -31.27 -19.37 -1.79
N LEU A 118 -30.46 -20.42 -1.67
CA LEU A 118 -29.29 -20.63 -2.52
C LEU A 118 -29.64 -21.61 -3.66
N SER A 119 -28.83 -21.61 -4.71
CA SER A 119 -28.91 -22.53 -5.84
C SER A 119 -28.53 -23.97 -5.49
N PHE A 120 -28.03 -24.21 -4.28
CA PHE A 120 -27.69 -25.51 -3.75
C PHE A 120 -28.34 -25.69 -2.37
N PRO A 121 -28.80 -26.91 -2.02
CA PRO A 121 -29.37 -27.18 -0.70
C PRO A 121 -28.40 -26.92 0.44
N VAL A 122 -28.93 -26.32 1.50
CA VAL A 122 -28.25 -26.13 2.79
C VAL A 122 -29.20 -26.58 3.91
N SER A 123 -28.73 -27.45 4.79
CA SER A 123 -29.44 -27.92 5.98
C SER A 123 -28.61 -27.74 7.24
N ASP A 124 -29.20 -28.07 8.40
CA ASP A 124 -28.52 -28.09 9.71
C ASP A 124 -27.83 -26.77 10.09
N LEU A 125 -28.42 -25.67 9.63
CA LEU A 125 -27.95 -24.31 9.89
C LEU A 125 -28.08 -24.00 11.38
N SER A 126 -26.94 -23.75 12.01
CA SER A 126 -26.86 -23.26 13.38
C SER A 126 -25.65 -22.34 13.51
N ALA A 127 -25.69 -21.47 14.52
CA ALA A 127 -24.54 -20.63 14.84
C ALA A 127 -24.41 -20.48 16.36
N LEU A 128 -23.17 -20.27 16.80
CA LEU A 128 -22.82 -20.03 18.19
C LEU A 128 -22.02 -18.74 18.28
N PHE A 129 -22.24 -17.96 19.34
CA PHE A 129 -21.37 -16.87 19.74
C PHE A 129 -20.89 -17.12 21.17
N SER A 130 -19.58 -17.25 21.34
CA SER A 130 -18.95 -17.47 22.64
C SER A 130 -17.49 -17.02 22.58
N ASN A 131 -16.97 -16.45 23.68
CA ASN A 131 -15.58 -15.98 23.79
C ASN A 131 -15.14 -15.03 22.65
N ASP A 132 -16.01 -14.09 22.26
CA ASP A 132 -15.77 -13.19 21.12
C ASP A 132 -15.51 -13.92 19.80
N GLU A 133 -16.14 -15.08 19.60
CA GLU A 133 -16.05 -15.85 18.36
C GLU A 133 -17.43 -16.24 17.85
N ILE A 134 -17.65 -16.11 16.55
CA ILE A 134 -18.82 -16.69 15.89
C ILE A 134 -18.41 -17.94 15.13
N ILE A 135 -19.17 -19.00 15.34
CA ILE A 135 -19.05 -20.26 14.59
C ILE A 135 -20.36 -20.53 13.86
N ILE A 136 -20.29 -20.69 12.54
CA ILE A 136 -21.41 -21.08 11.68
C ILE A 136 -21.27 -22.57 11.37
N PHE A 137 -22.33 -23.34 11.59
CA PHE A 137 -22.42 -24.73 11.15
C PHE A 137 -23.45 -24.87 10.04
N ALA A 138 -23.16 -25.74 9.07
CA ALA A 138 -24.07 -26.08 8.01
C ALA A 138 -23.72 -27.41 7.36
N THR A 139 -24.72 -28.04 6.77
CA THR A 139 -24.57 -29.17 5.83
C THR A 139 -24.91 -28.65 4.45
N ILE A 140 -23.97 -28.78 3.50
CA ILE A 140 -24.11 -28.19 2.16
C ILE A 140 -23.99 -29.27 1.10
N GLN A 141 -24.89 -29.27 0.12
CA GLN A 141 -24.70 -30.09 -1.07
C GLN A 141 -23.78 -29.38 -2.06
N LEU A 142 -22.65 -30.00 -2.42
CA LEU A 142 -21.63 -29.34 -3.23
C LEU A 142 -22.14 -29.03 -4.65
N PRO A 143 -22.04 -27.76 -5.11
CA PRO A 143 -22.40 -27.40 -6.48
C PRO A 143 -21.57 -28.20 -7.49
N ASN A 144 -22.25 -28.84 -8.45
CA ASN A 144 -21.65 -29.60 -9.55
C ASN A 144 -20.72 -30.76 -9.12
N ASN A 145 -20.83 -31.25 -7.87
CA ASN A 145 -19.96 -32.31 -7.32
C ASN A 145 -18.46 -32.01 -7.46
N SER A 146 -18.07 -30.74 -7.48
CA SER A 146 -16.67 -30.33 -7.62
C SER A 146 -15.90 -30.54 -6.30
N SER A 147 -14.70 -31.10 -6.39
CA SER A 147 -13.76 -31.18 -5.25
C SER A 147 -13.09 -29.84 -4.93
N THR A 148 -13.31 -28.81 -5.76
CA THR A 148 -12.74 -27.48 -5.60
C THR A 148 -13.84 -26.42 -5.61
N ILE A 149 -13.84 -25.56 -4.60
CA ILE A 149 -14.80 -24.45 -4.44
C ILE A 149 -14.07 -23.12 -4.39
N ASN A 150 -14.66 -22.06 -4.95
CA ASN A 150 -14.25 -20.71 -4.60
C ASN A 150 -15.14 -20.23 -3.47
N HIS A 151 -14.54 -19.63 -2.47
CA HIS A 151 -15.25 -19.14 -1.30
C HIS A 151 -14.86 -17.69 -0.98
N VAL A 152 -15.74 -17.04 -0.24
CA VAL A 152 -15.59 -15.68 0.27
C VAL A 152 -16.02 -15.69 1.72
N TRP A 153 -15.31 -14.95 2.56
CA TRP A 153 -15.69 -14.76 3.96
C TRP A 153 -15.60 -13.29 4.33
N GLN A 154 -16.45 -12.81 5.21
CA GLN A 154 -16.46 -11.41 5.63
C GLN A 154 -17.04 -11.26 7.03
N ASP A 155 -16.74 -10.11 7.62
CA ASP A 155 -17.45 -9.56 8.77
C ASP A 155 -17.78 -8.08 8.53
N GLY A 156 -18.77 -7.57 9.26
CA GLY A 156 -19.16 -6.17 9.17
C GLY A 156 -20.03 -5.71 10.33
N PRO A 157 -20.23 -4.38 10.46
CA PRO A 157 -20.95 -3.80 11.58
C PRO A 157 -22.45 -4.03 11.48
N ILE A 158 -23.12 -4.11 12.63
CA ILE A 158 -24.57 -4.11 12.73
C ILE A 158 -25.01 -2.77 13.31
N THR A 159 -25.91 -2.08 12.60
CA THR A 159 -26.46 -0.79 13.04
C THR A 159 -27.98 -0.92 13.18
N GLY A 160 -28.45 -1.01 14.42
CA GLY A 160 -29.85 -1.33 14.71
C GLY A 160 -30.20 -2.73 14.18
N ASN A 161 -31.15 -2.81 13.24
CA ASN A 161 -31.54 -4.07 12.60
C ASN A 161 -30.91 -4.27 11.21
N HIS A 162 -29.95 -3.43 10.81
CA HIS A 162 -29.33 -3.49 9.49
C HIS A 162 -27.91 -4.04 9.55
N LEU A 163 -27.61 -4.96 8.64
CA LEU A 163 -26.27 -5.46 8.37
C LEU A 163 -25.53 -4.44 7.51
N GLY A 164 -24.58 -3.73 8.09
CA GLY A 164 -23.81 -2.71 7.42
C GLY A 164 -22.76 -3.28 6.46
N ILE A 165 -22.23 -2.42 5.60
CA ILE A 165 -21.17 -2.79 4.66
C ILE A 165 -19.88 -3.17 5.41
N HIS A 166 -19.21 -4.25 4.98
CA HIS A 166 -17.88 -4.61 5.48
C HIS A 166 -16.82 -3.59 5.01
N ASP A 167 -15.64 -3.57 5.63
CA ASP A 167 -14.55 -2.68 5.19
C ASP A 167 -14.16 -3.00 3.73
N LEU A 168 -13.93 -1.95 2.94
CA LEU A 168 -13.62 -2.02 1.52
C LEU A 168 -12.10 -1.98 1.27
N SER A 169 -11.30 -2.37 2.25
CA SER A 169 -9.84 -2.27 2.18
C SER A 169 -9.12 -3.44 2.87
N GLY A 170 -7.79 -3.48 2.70
CA GLY A 170 -6.91 -4.38 3.45
C GLY A 170 -7.29 -5.86 3.40
N ARG A 171 -7.44 -6.47 4.60
CA ARG A 171 -7.70 -7.89 4.79
C ARG A 171 -9.08 -8.31 4.25
N HIS A 172 -10.08 -7.43 4.28
CA HIS A 172 -11.41 -7.73 3.74
C HIS A 172 -11.38 -7.95 2.23
N LEU A 173 -10.60 -7.15 1.47
CA LEU A 173 -10.45 -7.39 0.01
C LEU A 173 -9.65 -8.67 -0.32
N GLN A 174 -8.91 -9.21 0.64
CA GLN A 174 -8.16 -10.47 0.51
C GLN A 174 -8.96 -11.69 0.99
N SER A 175 -10.19 -11.47 1.47
CA SER A 175 -11.02 -12.44 2.15
C SER A 175 -11.80 -13.34 1.18
N MET A 176 -11.05 -13.92 0.23
CA MET A 176 -11.56 -14.83 -0.79
C MET A 176 -10.45 -15.76 -1.27
N GLY A 177 -10.84 -16.96 -1.71
CA GLY A 177 -9.89 -17.99 -2.07
C GLY A 177 -10.50 -19.15 -2.82
N THR A 178 -9.64 -20.10 -3.20
CA THR A 178 -10.04 -21.37 -3.80
C THR A 178 -9.60 -22.48 -2.86
N LEU A 179 -10.52 -23.35 -2.48
CA LEU A 179 -10.28 -24.47 -1.57
C LEU A 179 -10.45 -25.78 -2.31
N ASN A 180 -9.44 -26.64 -2.23
CA ASN A 180 -9.57 -28.03 -2.62
C ASN A 180 -9.94 -28.88 -1.39
N LEU A 181 -11.17 -29.41 -1.40
CA LEU A 181 -11.78 -30.08 -0.25
C LEU A 181 -11.14 -31.44 0.06
N LEU A 182 -10.48 -32.08 -0.92
CA LEU A 182 -9.81 -33.37 -0.75
C LEU A 182 -8.44 -33.22 -0.06
N SER A 183 -7.65 -32.25 -0.51
CA SER A 183 -6.29 -32.02 0.02
C SER A 183 -6.26 -31.13 1.26
N GLY A 184 -7.37 -30.46 1.58
CA GLY A 184 -7.44 -29.45 2.64
C GLY A 184 -6.58 -28.21 2.42
N ARG A 185 -6.01 -28.07 1.22
CA ARG A 185 -5.20 -26.91 0.87
C ARG A 185 -6.12 -25.78 0.41
N ALA A 186 -6.26 -24.77 1.26
CA ALA A 186 -6.73 -23.46 0.86
C ALA A 186 -5.63 -22.77 0.05
N PHE A 187 -5.92 -22.47 -1.21
CA PHE A 187 -5.10 -21.57 -2.00
C PHE A 187 -5.69 -20.19 -1.83
N ALA A 188 -5.00 -19.34 -1.06
CA ALA A 188 -5.19 -17.91 -1.19
C ALA A 188 -5.05 -17.57 -2.68
N SER A 189 -5.99 -16.83 -3.25
CA SER A 189 -5.88 -16.40 -4.63
C SER A 189 -4.69 -15.46 -4.79
N ARG A 190 -3.49 -16.02 -4.97
CA ARG A 190 -2.26 -15.31 -5.33
C ARG A 190 -2.30 -14.80 -6.77
N ARG A 191 -3.47 -14.76 -7.40
CA ARG A 191 -3.72 -13.96 -8.58
C ARG A 191 -4.33 -12.64 -8.11
N SER A 192 -3.49 -11.78 -7.53
CA SER A 192 -3.82 -10.35 -7.39
C SER A 192 -4.42 -9.89 -8.71
N ASP A 193 -5.64 -9.36 -8.65
CA ASP A 193 -6.31 -8.79 -9.82
C ASP A 193 -5.32 -7.89 -10.57
N SER A 194 -5.33 -7.97 -11.90
CA SER A 194 -4.47 -7.19 -12.79
C SER A 194 -4.53 -5.70 -12.45
N LYS A 195 -5.70 -5.20 -12.02
CA LYS A 195 -5.86 -3.82 -11.56
C LYS A 195 -5.13 -3.55 -10.24
N THR A 196 -5.20 -4.47 -9.27
CA THR A 196 -4.47 -4.34 -7.99
C THR A 196 -2.96 -4.34 -8.22
N LYS A 197 -2.43 -5.22 -9.08
CA LYS A 197 -1.00 -5.19 -9.45
C LYS A 197 -0.63 -3.85 -10.08
N LEU A 198 -1.47 -3.34 -10.98
CA LEU A 198 -1.23 -2.08 -11.66
C LEU A 198 -1.28 -0.87 -10.69
N LYS A 199 -2.20 -0.88 -9.71
CA LYS A 199 -2.26 0.12 -8.62
C LYS A 199 -0.98 0.11 -7.76
N ILE A 200 -0.51 -1.08 -7.39
CA ILE A 200 0.72 -1.24 -6.60
C ILE A 200 1.92 -0.75 -7.42
N SER A 201 2.06 -1.17 -8.68
CA SER A 201 3.13 -0.71 -9.56
C SER A 201 3.12 0.80 -9.74
N HIS A 202 1.95 1.41 -9.96
CA HIS A 202 1.80 2.86 -10.05
C HIS A 202 2.31 3.57 -8.79
N GLY A 203 1.88 3.12 -7.61
CA GLY A 203 2.28 3.70 -6.33
C GLY A 203 3.78 3.58 -6.07
N VAL A 204 4.35 2.39 -6.29
CA VAL A 204 5.78 2.12 -6.04
C VAL A 204 6.67 2.92 -6.99
N LEU A 205 6.40 2.86 -8.31
CA LEU A 205 7.22 3.55 -9.31
C LEU A 205 7.23 5.07 -9.07
N ASN A 206 6.07 5.68 -8.81
CA ASN A 206 5.99 7.12 -8.58
C ASN A 206 6.54 7.55 -7.23
N THR A 207 6.46 6.71 -6.20
CA THR A 207 7.11 7.00 -4.90
C THR A 207 8.63 7.01 -5.04
N ILE A 208 9.19 6.03 -5.76
CA ILE A 208 10.64 5.95 -6.00
C ILE A 208 11.10 7.13 -6.86
N SER A 209 10.43 7.43 -7.96
CA SER A 209 10.85 8.53 -8.84
C SER A 209 10.61 9.90 -8.22
N TRP A 210 9.35 10.29 -8.06
CA TRP A 210 8.94 11.63 -7.68
C TRP A 210 9.15 11.91 -6.20
N GLY A 211 8.96 10.90 -5.35
CA GLY A 211 9.07 11.03 -3.90
C GLY A 211 10.49 10.95 -3.35
N ILE A 212 11.40 10.24 -4.05
CA ILE A 212 12.75 9.96 -3.54
C ILE A 212 13.84 10.47 -4.49
N MET A 213 13.83 10.05 -5.76
CA MET A 213 14.89 10.43 -6.70
C MET A 213 14.89 11.93 -7.02
N MET A 214 13.72 12.56 -7.20
CA MET A 214 13.63 14.00 -7.48
C MET A 214 14.24 14.87 -6.37
N PRO A 215 13.91 14.64 -5.07
CA PRO A 215 14.61 15.29 -3.97
C PRO A 215 16.11 14.99 -3.93
N ILE A 216 16.54 13.73 -4.12
CA ILE A 216 17.98 13.38 -4.12
C ILE A 216 18.71 14.17 -5.21
N GLY A 217 18.16 14.24 -6.43
CA GLY A 217 18.72 15.02 -7.53
C GLY A 217 18.89 16.50 -7.17
N LEU A 218 17.95 17.08 -6.42
CA LEU A 218 18.06 18.44 -5.89
C LEU A 218 19.20 18.55 -4.86
N LEU A 219 19.29 17.63 -3.90
CA LEU A 219 20.34 17.67 -2.87
C LEU A 219 21.74 17.54 -3.50
N VAL A 220 21.90 16.63 -4.46
CA VAL A 220 23.13 16.43 -5.24
C VAL A 220 23.55 17.74 -5.91
N ALA A 221 22.66 18.38 -6.68
CA ALA A 221 22.99 19.63 -7.36
C ALA A 221 23.31 20.76 -6.40
N ARG A 222 22.56 20.89 -5.30
CA ARG A 222 22.71 22.01 -4.36
C ARG A 222 24.00 21.89 -3.55
N TYR A 223 24.31 20.71 -3.03
CA TYR A 223 25.37 20.53 -2.05
C TYR A 223 26.70 20.10 -2.64
N LEU A 224 26.73 19.25 -3.69
CA LEU A 224 28.00 18.94 -4.36
C LEU A 224 28.54 20.16 -5.10
N LYS A 225 27.67 20.99 -5.69
CA LYS A 225 28.10 22.27 -6.30
C LYS A 225 28.78 23.20 -5.28
N ALA A 226 28.41 23.12 -4.01
CA ALA A 226 29.03 23.94 -2.96
C ALA A 226 30.47 23.51 -2.61
N VAL A 227 30.85 22.27 -2.94
CA VAL A 227 32.23 21.78 -2.79
C VAL A 227 33.20 22.61 -3.66
N GLY A 228 32.72 23.22 -4.74
CA GLY A 228 33.51 24.13 -5.59
C GLY A 228 34.21 23.40 -6.74
N PRO A 229 35.35 23.90 -7.23
CA PRO A 229 36.03 23.37 -8.42
C PRO A 229 36.33 21.87 -8.37
N ALA A 230 36.60 21.32 -7.17
CA ALA A 230 36.87 19.89 -6.99
C ALA A 230 35.69 18.97 -7.35
N ALA A 231 34.47 19.51 -7.44
CA ALA A 231 33.28 18.76 -7.82
C ALA A 231 32.71 19.20 -9.18
N ASP A 232 33.35 20.13 -9.90
CA ASP A 232 32.95 20.50 -11.26
C ASP A 232 33.72 19.63 -12.27
N PRO A 233 33.07 18.95 -13.24
CA PRO A 233 31.64 18.97 -13.57
C PRO A 233 30.81 17.84 -12.91
N LEU A 234 31.38 17.07 -11.98
CA LEU A 234 30.76 15.88 -11.38
C LEU A 234 29.35 16.13 -10.81
N TRP A 235 29.14 17.22 -10.07
CA TRP A 235 27.82 17.55 -9.50
C TRP A 235 26.73 17.64 -10.58
N PHE A 236 27.10 18.15 -11.76
CA PHE A 236 26.18 18.39 -12.86
C PHE A 236 25.77 17.07 -13.52
N TYR A 237 26.73 16.19 -13.78
CA TYR A 237 26.45 14.86 -14.34
C TYR A 237 25.63 13.99 -13.37
N LEU A 238 25.98 13.99 -12.07
CA LEU A 238 25.22 13.24 -11.08
C LEU A 238 23.78 13.76 -10.96
N HIS A 239 23.57 15.08 -11.01
CA HIS A 239 22.23 15.66 -11.05
C HIS A 239 21.45 15.18 -12.27
N ILE A 240 22.03 15.26 -13.47
CA ILE A 240 21.37 14.82 -14.70
C ILE A 240 21.00 13.34 -14.64
N VAL A 241 21.93 12.47 -14.26
CA VAL A 241 21.70 11.01 -14.21
C VAL A 241 20.57 10.69 -13.24
N VAL A 242 20.61 11.22 -12.02
CA VAL A 242 19.55 10.96 -11.02
C VAL A 242 18.20 11.50 -11.49
N GLN A 243 18.14 12.72 -12.02
CA GLN A 243 16.88 13.33 -12.45
C GLN A 243 16.30 12.67 -13.70
N LEU A 244 17.13 12.33 -14.69
CA LEU A 244 16.67 11.68 -15.91
C LEU A 244 16.18 10.25 -15.63
N SER A 245 16.92 9.48 -14.83
CA SER A 245 16.46 8.16 -14.38
C SER A 245 15.15 8.26 -13.59
N GLY A 246 15.05 9.21 -12.67
CA GLY A 246 13.82 9.48 -11.93
C GLY A 246 12.66 9.80 -12.88
N TYR A 247 12.86 10.69 -13.84
CA TYR A 247 11.82 11.09 -14.78
C TYR A 247 11.34 9.92 -15.65
N ILE A 248 12.24 9.07 -16.15
CA ILE A 248 11.91 7.88 -16.95
C ILE A 248 11.08 6.88 -16.12
N ILE A 249 11.49 6.59 -14.89
CA ILE A 249 10.73 5.72 -13.97
C ILE A 249 9.36 6.34 -13.68
N GLY A 250 9.32 7.66 -13.49
CA GLY A 250 8.08 8.44 -13.32
C GLY A 250 7.15 8.30 -14.51
N LEU A 251 7.65 8.38 -15.75
CA LEU A 251 6.83 8.17 -16.97
C LEU A 251 6.23 6.77 -17.02
N ALA A 252 7.00 5.74 -16.70
CA ALA A 252 6.48 4.37 -16.59
C ALA A 252 5.39 4.26 -15.51
N GLY A 253 5.62 4.86 -14.33
CA GLY A 253 4.62 4.98 -13.27
C GLY A 253 3.37 5.72 -13.73
N GLY A 254 3.50 6.84 -14.44
CA GLY A 254 2.39 7.61 -15.01
C GLY A 254 1.58 6.80 -16.02
N ALA A 255 2.24 6.08 -16.92
CA ALA A 255 1.59 5.21 -17.90
C ALA A 255 0.68 4.16 -17.22
N THR A 256 1.14 3.56 -16.12
CA THR A 256 0.28 2.65 -15.33
C THR A 256 -0.95 3.35 -14.73
N GLY A 257 -0.84 4.64 -14.38
CA GLY A 257 -1.97 5.46 -13.91
C GLY A 257 -3.00 5.73 -15.01
N PHE A 258 -2.56 6.06 -16.22
CA PHE A 258 -3.46 6.22 -17.37
C PHE A 258 -4.14 4.89 -17.78
N LEU A 259 -3.41 3.77 -17.69
CA LEU A 259 -3.98 2.44 -17.89
C LEU A 259 -5.02 2.07 -16.80
N LEU A 260 -4.85 2.55 -15.56
CA LEU A 260 -5.88 2.40 -14.52
C LEU A 260 -7.11 3.23 -14.83
N LEU A 261 -6.93 4.46 -15.34
CA LEU A 261 -8.02 5.34 -15.74
C LEU A 261 -8.88 4.68 -16.83
N SER A 262 -8.26 4.12 -17.88
CA SER A 262 -9.00 3.46 -18.97
C SER A 262 -9.72 2.18 -18.55
N LYS A 263 -9.26 1.53 -17.47
CA LYS A 263 -9.83 0.29 -16.92
C LYS A 263 -10.86 0.51 -15.81
N SER A 264 -11.12 1.74 -15.39
CA SER A 264 -12.00 2.06 -14.25
C SER A 264 -13.35 2.56 -14.73
N SER A 265 -14.40 1.77 -14.53
CA SER A 265 -15.78 2.15 -14.80
C SER A 265 -16.34 3.00 -13.65
N GLY A 266 -16.15 4.32 -13.71
CA GLY A 266 -16.88 5.31 -12.90
C GLY A 266 -16.22 5.81 -11.60
N ILE A 267 -15.07 5.25 -11.18
CA ILE A 267 -14.32 5.78 -10.03
C ILE A 267 -13.13 6.59 -10.55
N HIS A 268 -13.20 7.90 -10.39
CA HIS A 268 -12.16 8.84 -10.82
C HIS A 268 -11.62 9.64 -9.63
N HIS A 269 -10.32 9.93 -9.65
CA HIS A 269 -9.65 10.77 -8.65
C HIS A 269 -9.09 12.04 -9.32
N PRO A 270 -9.95 13.04 -9.61
CA PRO A 270 -9.60 14.15 -10.49
C PRO A 270 -8.46 15.01 -9.93
N CYS A 271 -8.39 15.23 -8.62
CA CYS A 271 -7.30 15.99 -8.01
C CYS A 271 -5.94 15.31 -8.18
N HIS A 272 -5.86 13.99 -7.91
CA HIS A 272 -4.63 13.22 -8.04
C HIS A 272 -4.15 13.15 -9.49
N LEU A 273 -5.09 12.95 -10.41
CA LEU A 273 -4.81 12.96 -11.85
C LEU A 273 -4.34 14.34 -12.30
N GLY A 274 -5.02 15.42 -11.90
CA GLY A 274 -4.68 16.78 -12.28
C GLY A 274 -3.29 17.19 -11.80
N ILE A 275 -2.97 16.94 -10.52
CA ILE A 275 -1.62 17.19 -9.99
C ILE A 275 -0.59 16.31 -10.71
N GLY A 276 -0.91 15.04 -10.97
CA GLY A 276 -0.05 14.13 -11.74
C GLY A 276 0.29 14.66 -13.13
N ILE A 277 -0.70 15.13 -13.89
CA ILE A 277 -0.48 15.72 -15.22
C ILE A 277 0.42 16.96 -15.13
N ILE A 278 0.15 17.85 -14.17
CA ILE A 278 1.00 19.04 -13.94
C ILE A 278 2.44 18.62 -13.63
N LEU A 279 2.65 17.61 -12.78
CA LEU A 279 3.98 17.08 -12.46
C LEU A 279 4.72 16.58 -13.71
N PHE A 280 4.05 15.83 -14.58
CA PHE A 280 4.65 15.38 -15.84
C PHE A 280 5.02 16.54 -16.76
N SER A 281 4.13 17.53 -16.91
CA SER A 281 4.40 18.72 -17.73
C SER A 281 5.59 19.52 -17.19
N LEU A 282 5.65 19.76 -15.88
CA LEU A 282 6.76 20.46 -15.24
C LEU A 282 8.05 19.65 -15.31
N GLY A 283 7.99 18.33 -15.15
CA GLY A 283 9.15 17.44 -15.30
C GLY A 283 9.73 17.46 -16.72
N LEU A 284 8.88 17.43 -17.75
CA LEU A 284 9.33 17.58 -19.14
C LEU A 284 10.02 18.92 -19.36
N LEU A 285 9.43 19.99 -18.82
CA LEU A 285 10.00 21.33 -18.86
C LEU A 285 11.37 21.39 -18.17
N GLN A 286 11.56 20.65 -17.08
CA GLN A 286 12.87 20.50 -16.44
C GLN A 286 13.87 19.74 -17.31
N VAL A 287 13.46 18.63 -17.93
CA VAL A 287 14.34 17.83 -18.81
C VAL A 287 14.76 18.61 -20.06
N SER A 288 13.93 19.52 -20.56
CA SER A 288 14.26 20.42 -21.68
C SER A 288 15.52 21.27 -21.42
N ALA A 289 15.95 21.41 -20.15
CA ALA A 289 17.23 21.98 -19.76
C ALA A 289 18.43 21.34 -20.45
N LEU A 290 18.35 20.08 -20.87
CA LEU A 290 19.45 19.45 -21.61
C LEU A 290 19.71 20.12 -22.97
N LEU A 291 18.70 20.77 -23.54
CA LEU A 291 18.77 21.42 -24.86
C LEU A 291 18.75 22.94 -24.75
N LEU A 292 17.90 23.49 -23.87
CA LEU A 292 17.56 24.91 -23.82
C LEU A 292 18.41 25.70 -22.81
N ARG A 293 19.33 25.04 -22.10
CA ARG A 293 20.15 25.67 -21.06
C ARG A 293 21.14 26.69 -21.68
N PRO A 294 21.05 28.00 -21.37
CA PRO A 294 21.98 29.00 -21.91
C PRO A 294 23.41 28.80 -21.41
N SER A 295 24.41 29.24 -22.20
CA SER A 295 25.82 29.25 -21.80
C SER A 295 26.07 30.08 -20.54
N LYS A 296 27.20 29.84 -19.84
CA LYS A 296 27.50 30.46 -18.54
C LYS A 296 27.50 32.00 -18.64
N ASP A 297 27.92 32.55 -19.76
CA ASP A 297 28.09 34.00 -19.98
C ASP A 297 26.88 34.68 -20.65
N HIS A 298 25.79 33.92 -20.90
CA HIS A 298 24.61 34.43 -21.58
C HIS A 298 23.77 35.37 -20.68
N LYS A 299 23.31 36.52 -21.21
CA LYS A 299 22.51 37.52 -20.45
C LYS A 299 21.30 36.94 -19.72
N TYR A 300 20.58 36.01 -20.34
CA TYR A 300 19.40 35.37 -19.75
C TYR A 300 19.70 34.18 -18.83
N ARG A 301 20.97 33.83 -18.60
CA ARG A 301 21.39 32.70 -17.73
C ARG A 301 20.82 32.81 -16.33
N TYR A 302 20.78 34.03 -15.78
CA TYR A 302 20.23 34.30 -14.45
C TYR A 302 18.72 34.01 -14.37
N LEU A 303 17.92 34.55 -15.31
CA LEU A 303 16.47 34.32 -15.36
C LEU A 303 16.15 32.84 -15.55
N TRP A 304 16.91 32.15 -16.43
CA TRP A 304 16.76 30.72 -16.63
C TRP A 304 17.05 29.93 -15.35
N ASN A 305 18.10 30.28 -14.60
CA ASN A 305 18.40 29.61 -13.33
C ASN A 305 17.28 29.82 -12.31
N LEU A 306 16.74 31.05 -12.18
CA LEU A 306 15.64 31.34 -11.27
C LEU A 306 14.41 30.48 -11.61
N PHE A 307 14.05 30.45 -12.88
CA PHE A 307 12.96 29.62 -13.39
C PHE A 307 13.20 28.13 -13.12
N HIS A 308 14.37 27.60 -13.49
CA HIS A 308 14.72 26.19 -13.30
C HIS A 308 14.65 25.77 -11.84
N HIS A 309 15.19 26.59 -10.92
CA HIS A 309 15.15 26.31 -9.49
C HIS A 309 13.73 26.35 -8.93
N ASN A 310 12.96 27.40 -9.22
CA ASN A 310 11.60 27.57 -8.69
C ASN A 310 10.67 26.46 -9.18
N THR A 311 10.72 26.14 -10.47
CA THR A 311 9.97 25.02 -11.03
C THR A 311 10.41 23.69 -10.41
N GLY A 312 11.69 23.54 -10.05
CA GLY A 312 12.21 22.32 -9.41
C GLY A 312 11.68 22.13 -7.99
N TYR A 313 11.62 23.21 -7.21
CA TYR A 313 10.99 23.19 -5.88
C TYR A 313 9.48 22.90 -5.97
N ALA A 314 8.80 23.49 -6.95
CA ALA A 314 7.38 23.22 -7.19
C ALA A 314 7.12 21.74 -7.50
N VAL A 315 7.94 21.10 -8.33
CA VAL A 315 7.86 19.66 -8.62
C VAL A 315 7.99 18.83 -7.34
N ILE A 316 8.96 19.11 -6.47
CA ILE A 316 9.13 18.35 -5.22
C ILE A 316 7.93 18.52 -4.30
N LEU A 317 7.43 19.75 -4.14
CA LEU A 317 6.29 20.04 -3.29
C LEU A 317 5.02 19.33 -3.79
N LEU A 318 4.72 19.46 -5.08
CA LEU A 318 3.57 18.79 -5.71
C LEU A 318 3.71 17.27 -5.63
N SER A 319 4.92 16.72 -5.78
CA SER A 319 5.18 15.29 -5.67
C SER A 319 4.82 14.76 -4.28
N PHE A 320 5.23 15.47 -3.22
CA PHE A 320 4.91 15.11 -1.84
C PHE A 320 3.39 15.04 -1.61
N PHE A 321 2.66 16.09 -1.99
CA PHE A 321 1.20 16.11 -1.85
C PHE A 321 0.52 15.03 -2.69
N ASN A 322 0.98 14.82 -3.92
CA ASN A 322 0.35 13.85 -4.82
C ASN A 322 0.54 12.40 -4.35
N ILE A 323 1.68 12.09 -3.72
CA ILE A 323 1.95 10.77 -3.13
C ILE A 323 1.04 10.52 -1.92
N TRP A 324 0.89 11.50 -1.03
CA TRP A 324 -0.06 11.40 0.10
C TRP A 324 -1.51 11.26 -0.37
N LEU A 325 -1.92 12.01 -1.39
CA LEU A 325 -3.23 11.81 -2.01
C LEU A 325 -3.35 10.40 -2.59
N GLY A 326 -2.29 9.89 -3.24
CA GLY A 326 -2.19 8.52 -3.73
C GLY A 326 -2.40 7.47 -2.63
N PHE A 327 -1.84 7.66 -1.43
CA PHE A 327 -2.08 6.74 -0.31
C PHE A 327 -3.48 6.86 0.27
N SER A 328 -4.10 8.05 0.32
CA SER A 328 -5.51 8.14 0.72
C SER A 328 -6.46 7.41 -0.23
N ILE A 329 -6.07 7.30 -1.51
CA ILE A 329 -6.81 6.57 -2.54
C ILE A 329 -6.55 5.06 -2.43
N LEU A 330 -5.27 4.68 -2.36
CA LEU A 330 -4.86 3.27 -2.34
C LEU A 330 -5.20 2.59 -1.01
N LYS A 331 -5.27 3.37 0.09
CA LYS A 331 -5.41 2.92 1.47
C LYS A 331 -4.47 1.72 1.76
N PRO A 332 -3.14 1.88 1.55
CA PRO A 332 -2.21 0.81 1.83
C PRO A 332 -2.13 0.56 3.35
N ALA A 333 -1.52 -0.56 3.74
CA ALA A 333 -1.22 -0.82 5.14
C ALA A 333 -0.38 0.33 5.73
N LYS A 334 -0.61 0.66 7.01
CA LYS A 334 -0.04 1.86 7.67
C LYS A 334 1.49 1.90 7.59
N GLU A 335 2.12 0.73 7.53
CA GLU A 335 3.56 0.52 7.38
C GLU A 335 4.12 1.20 6.14
N TRP A 336 3.39 1.20 5.01
CA TRP A 336 3.82 1.87 3.78
C TRP A 336 3.87 3.40 3.94
N MET A 337 2.87 3.96 4.62
CA MET A 337 2.82 5.38 4.91
C MET A 337 3.95 5.77 5.86
N ILE A 338 4.16 4.99 6.92
CA ILE A 338 5.26 5.20 7.88
C ILE A 338 6.61 5.12 7.16
N ALA A 339 6.84 4.09 6.33
CA ALA A 339 8.09 3.91 5.61
C ALA A 339 8.41 5.10 4.70
N TYR A 340 7.45 5.57 3.91
CA TYR A 340 7.66 6.76 3.09
C TYR A 340 7.91 8.02 3.93
N GLY A 341 7.15 8.20 5.02
CA GLY A 341 7.33 9.32 5.94
C GLY A 341 8.72 9.36 6.57
N VAL A 342 9.26 8.20 6.97
CA VAL A 342 10.62 8.06 7.50
C VAL A 342 11.66 8.41 6.43
N VAL A 343 11.53 7.89 5.22
CA VAL A 343 12.48 8.18 4.12
C VAL A 343 12.47 9.67 3.76
N PHE A 344 11.29 10.26 3.59
CA PHE A 344 11.16 11.68 3.26
C PHE A 344 11.66 12.58 4.41
N GLY A 345 11.36 12.22 5.65
CA GLY A 345 11.89 12.90 6.84
C GLY A 345 13.43 12.85 6.90
N ALA A 346 14.03 11.71 6.56
CA ALA A 346 15.49 11.58 6.48
C ALA A 346 16.10 12.46 5.38
N LEU A 347 15.42 12.62 4.23
CA LEU A 347 15.85 13.53 3.17
C LEU A 347 15.79 14.99 3.62
N ILE A 348 14.74 15.41 4.33
CA ILE A 348 14.62 16.76 4.92
C ILE A 348 15.72 16.99 5.95
N LEU A 349 15.95 16.04 6.86
CA LEU A 349 17.00 16.14 7.87
C LEU A 349 18.38 16.25 7.22
N SER A 350 18.65 15.43 6.20
CA SER A 350 19.88 15.51 5.42
C SER A 350 20.04 16.86 4.75
N ALA A 351 18.97 17.42 4.16
CA ALA A 351 18.97 18.75 3.58
C ALA A 351 19.31 19.82 4.61
N PHE A 352 18.75 19.75 5.82
CA PHE A 352 19.04 20.68 6.91
C PHE A 352 20.50 20.60 7.35
N LEU A 353 21.02 19.40 7.63
CA LEU A 353 22.42 19.19 8.02
C LEU A 353 23.39 19.69 6.96
N LEU A 354 23.10 19.42 5.68
CA LEU A 354 23.91 19.88 4.56
C LEU A 354 23.84 21.41 4.37
N GLU A 355 22.70 22.05 4.65
CA GLU A 355 22.59 23.51 4.60
C GLU A 355 23.41 24.17 5.71
N VAL A 356 23.40 23.61 6.93
CA VAL A 356 24.25 24.03 8.05
C VAL A 356 25.73 23.86 7.70
N TRP A 357 26.13 22.68 7.21
CA TRP A 357 27.49 22.42 6.75
C TRP A 357 27.93 23.42 5.66
N LYS A 358 27.08 23.66 4.66
CA LYS A 358 27.36 24.58 3.56
C LYS A 358 27.62 25.99 4.07
N LYS A 359 26.83 26.46 5.04
CA LYS A 359 27.02 27.77 5.68
C LYS A 359 28.38 27.84 6.38
N PHE A 360 28.72 26.87 7.24
CA PHE A 360 30.02 26.82 7.90
C PHE A 360 31.21 26.71 6.93
N ALA A 361 31.06 25.92 5.86
CA ALA A 361 32.10 25.79 4.84
C ALA A 361 32.34 27.11 4.10
N ARG A 362 31.27 27.85 3.79
CA ARG A 362 31.37 29.19 3.20
C ARG A 362 32.06 30.17 4.16
N ASP A 363 31.61 30.23 5.41
CA ASP A 363 32.14 31.18 6.38
C ASP A 363 33.65 30.93 6.65
N ARG A 364 34.09 29.67 6.71
CA ARG A 364 35.52 29.31 6.78
C ARG A 364 36.33 29.73 5.55
N ARG A 365 35.76 29.64 4.35
CA ARG A 365 36.44 30.11 3.12
C ARG A 365 36.60 31.63 3.12
N THR A 366 35.58 32.36 3.59
CA THR A 366 35.64 33.82 3.73
C THR A 366 36.74 34.24 4.70
N VAL A 367 36.82 33.61 5.89
CA VAL A 367 37.87 33.89 6.88
C VAL A 367 39.27 33.65 6.30
N ARG A 368 39.50 32.48 5.67
CA ARG A 368 40.79 32.17 5.05
C ARG A 368 41.18 33.17 3.95
N ALA A 369 40.22 33.59 3.12
CA ALA A 369 40.48 34.59 2.10
C ALA A 369 40.89 35.96 2.71
N HIS A 370 40.26 36.37 3.81
CA HIS A 370 40.66 37.58 4.54
C HIS A 370 42.06 37.44 5.17
N GLU A 371 42.38 36.27 5.74
CA GLU A 371 43.71 35.99 6.28
C GLU A 371 44.80 36.04 5.19
N GLU A 372 44.54 35.48 4.00
CA GLU A 372 45.46 35.53 2.86
C GLU A 372 45.68 36.94 2.33
N VAL A 373 44.63 37.75 2.23
CA VAL A 373 44.72 39.18 1.83
C VAL A 373 45.50 40.00 2.86
N ASN A 374 45.23 39.81 4.16
CA ASN A 374 45.95 40.51 5.22
C ASN A 374 47.43 40.11 5.25
N LYS A 375 47.73 38.82 5.03
CA LYS A 375 49.11 38.34 4.96
C LYS A 375 49.85 38.94 3.76
N SER A 376 49.24 38.99 2.57
CA SER A 376 49.87 39.59 1.39
C SER A 376 50.13 41.09 1.57
N ALA A 377 49.19 41.81 2.20
CA ALA A 377 49.35 43.23 2.53
C ALA A 377 50.50 43.49 3.52
N SER A 378 50.71 42.60 4.49
CA SER A 378 51.81 42.72 5.47
C SER A 378 53.19 42.41 4.90
N THR A 379 53.28 41.71 3.77
CA THR A 379 54.55 41.31 3.11
C THR A 379 54.96 42.21 1.95
N SER A 380 54.16 43.21 1.57
CA SER A 380 54.56 44.19 0.55
C SER A 380 55.66 45.11 1.12
N PRO A 381 56.83 45.24 0.45
CA PRO A 381 57.85 46.18 0.88
C PRO A 381 57.29 47.59 0.78
N VAL A 382 57.34 48.33 1.89
CA VAL A 382 57.16 49.78 1.86
C VAL A 382 58.36 50.34 1.09
N ASN A 383 58.18 50.61 -0.20
CA ASN A 383 59.13 51.40 -0.97
C ASN A 383 59.06 52.83 -0.42
N ASN A 384 59.88 53.12 0.60
CA ASN A 384 60.18 54.48 1.00
C ASN A 384 61.06 55.11 -0.09
N VAL A 385 60.61 56.30 -0.50
CA VAL A 385 61.13 57.22 -1.54
C VAL A 385 62.62 57.46 -1.42
#